data_AF-A0A3A0B779-F1
#
_entry.id   AF-A0A3A0B779-F1
#
_cell.length_a   1.000
_cell.length_b   1.000
_cell.length_c   1.000
_cell.angle_alpha   90.00
_cell.angle_beta   90.00
_cell.angle_gamma   90.00
#
_symmetry.space_group_name_H-M   'P 1'
#
loop_
_entity.id
_entity.type
_entity.pdbx_description
1 polymer ?
#
loop_
_entity_poly.entity_id
_entity_poly.type
_entity_poly.pdbx_seq_one_letter_code
_entity_poly.pdbx_strand_id
1 'polypeptide(L)'
;MESKTEHTPPILEVAWRKFAQYDDTSVRRTASFTNLRRWILIFGVLATLLSILTTIYPAGFPPLGSFVLKIMLVASPIIASVLAAIGNEYYSTGDWLVARAGAEEILRDTYLYRTILKNSPKRREWLEKRLARVQRSVFRGMNGELVMETFKGNVPPKPRFNPGEPGNDDGFSDLIGEEYFKYRLENELRWHEKKIIGKQRERFRLQVSIYVMGALGAIIAAIATFGEATSNLAIWVALTASLTGAFSVWQTLKNLEQVVRNYSKVIMELGIISDHWKNLTAEERTQSEVNRMVQGTENILWSRNVEYIKSMQEALRDSSLDKEAELINNVIAEQREADARFKQALADSIVNKTSEELDKVTADLSDRFEEILGTLAEEASSEVVQAELAAMREAIQEFSEKVAQKLGLSHKLDVIREEYKDVNVGAETPRGVLNALLSRFPKTEEVKG
;
A
#
# COMPACT_ATOMS: atom_id res chain seq x y z
N MET A 1 -6.10 9.00 43.71
CA MET A 1 -5.96 9.15 42.25
C MET A 1 -6.12 7.78 41.65
N GLU A 2 -7.37 7.39 41.39
CA GLU A 2 -7.67 6.17 40.63
C GLU A 2 -7.28 6.44 39.18
N SER A 3 -6.29 5.71 38.67
CA SER A 3 -5.98 5.73 37.25
C SER A 3 -7.21 5.22 36.51
N LYS A 4 -7.89 6.09 35.76
CA LYS A 4 -8.83 5.66 34.72
C LYS A 4 -8.03 4.74 33.79
N THR A 5 -8.21 3.43 33.95
CA THR A 5 -7.83 2.45 32.94
C THR A 5 -8.73 2.73 31.76
N GLU A 6 -8.25 3.56 30.84
CA GLU A 6 -8.82 3.75 29.52
C GLU A 6 -9.09 2.37 28.94
N HIS A 7 -10.37 2.04 28.74
CA HIS A 7 -10.78 0.75 28.19
C HIS A 7 -10.26 0.66 26.75
N THR A 8 -9.06 0.12 26.59
CA THR A 8 -8.51 -0.21 25.28
C THR A 8 -9.51 -1.10 24.56
N PRO A 9 -10.05 -0.71 23.40
CA PRO A 9 -11.05 -1.53 22.73
C PRO A 9 -10.38 -2.85 22.32
N PRO A 10 -10.87 -4.02 22.79
CA PRO A 10 -10.19 -5.30 22.60
C PRO A 10 -9.90 -5.62 21.13
N ILE A 11 -10.71 -5.08 20.21
CA ILE A 11 -10.55 -5.27 18.77
C ILE A 11 -9.29 -4.61 18.19
N LEU A 12 -8.85 -3.46 18.72
CA LEU A 12 -7.62 -2.80 18.26
C LEU A 12 -6.38 -3.58 18.70
N GLU A 13 -6.39 -4.16 19.89
CA GLU A 13 -5.31 -5.04 20.35
C GLU A 13 -5.17 -6.26 19.44
N VAL A 14 -6.30 -6.87 19.04
CA VAL A 14 -6.32 -7.98 18.09
C VAL A 14 -5.77 -7.53 16.73
N ALA A 15 -6.20 -6.36 16.22
CA ALA A 15 -5.72 -5.81 14.96
C ALA A 15 -4.20 -5.59 14.99
N TRP A 16 -3.68 -4.92 16.01
CA TRP A 16 -2.24 -4.69 16.17
C TRP A 16 -1.43 -5.96 16.33
N ARG A 17 -1.95 -6.96 17.05
CA ARG A 17 -1.27 -8.26 17.21
C ARG A 17 -1.21 -9.01 15.88
N LYS A 18 -2.28 -8.98 15.09
CA LYS A 18 -2.31 -9.58 13.74
C LYS A 18 -1.39 -8.84 12.78
N PHE A 19 -1.41 -7.51 12.80
CA PHE A 19 -0.47 -6.68 12.06
C PHE A 19 0.98 -7.06 12.40
N ALA A 20 1.33 -7.07 13.68
CA ALA A 20 2.68 -7.37 14.14
C ALA A 20 3.13 -8.79 13.76
N GLN A 21 2.22 -9.76 13.85
CA GLN A 21 2.50 -11.14 13.42
C GLN A 21 2.80 -11.22 11.92
N TYR A 22 1.99 -10.55 11.08
CA TYR A 22 2.19 -10.54 9.64
C TYR A 22 3.42 -9.74 9.22
N ASP A 23 3.67 -8.58 9.84
CA ASP A 23 4.85 -7.76 9.58
C ASP A 23 6.14 -8.50 9.96
N ASP A 24 6.24 -9.08 11.16
CA ASP A 24 7.40 -9.85 11.60
C ASP A 24 7.66 -11.06 10.68
N THR A 25 6.60 -11.80 10.34
CA THR A 25 6.67 -12.93 9.42
C THR A 25 7.19 -12.49 8.05
N SER A 26 6.70 -11.36 7.53
CA SER A 26 7.14 -10.81 6.24
C SER A 26 8.63 -10.44 6.26
N VAL A 27 9.09 -9.76 7.32
CA VAL A 27 10.47 -9.30 7.46
C VAL A 27 11.42 -10.49 7.57
N ARG A 28 11.11 -11.47 8.43
CA ARG A 28 11.93 -12.67 8.61
C ARG A 28 12.02 -13.53 7.36
N ARG A 29 10.90 -13.77 6.70
CA ARG A 29 10.87 -14.58 5.47
C ARG A 29 11.58 -13.86 4.32
N THR A 30 11.43 -12.54 4.19
CA THR A 30 12.20 -11.73 3.23
C THR A 30 13.70 -11.83 3.48
N ALA A 31 14.13 -11.71 4.73
CA ALA A 31 15.54 -11.82 5.09
C ALA A 31 16.10 -13.23 4.77
N SER A 32 15.33 -14.27 5.07
CA SER A 32 15.74 -15.65 4.80
C SER A 32 15.85 -15.93 3.30
N PHE A 33 14.85 -15.51 2.52
CA PHE A 33 14.86 -15.61 1.05
C PHE A 33 16.06 -14.87 0.44
N THR A 34 16.28 -13.61 0.85
CA THR A 34 17.38 -12.80 0.31
C THR A 34 18.76 -13.33 0.73
N ASN A 35 18.91 -13.85 1.95
CA ASN A 35 20.13 -14.50 2.40
C ASN A 35 20.43 -15.77 1.63
N LEU A 36 19.42 -16.60 1.36
CA LEU A 36 19.58 -17.83 0.59
C LEU A 36 20.07 -17.53 -0.84
N ARG A 37 19.42 -16.59 -1.54
CA ARG A 37 19.83 -16.16 -2.88
C ARG A 37 21.24 -15.57 -2.89
N ARG A 38 21.60 -14.81 -1.85
CA ARG A 38 22.96 -14.29 -1.67
C ARG A 38 23.98 -15.43 -1.58
N TRP A 39 23.70 -16.48 -0.83
CA TRP A 39 24.60 -17.65 -0.73
C TRP A 39 24.74 -18.39 -2.05
N ILE A 40 23.64 -18.59 -2.80
CA ILE A 40 23.67 -19.21 -4.13
C ILE A 40 24.62 -18.44 -5.06
N LEU A 41 24.51 -17.10 -5.09
CA LEU A 41 25.39 -16.25 -5.90
C LEU A 41 26.86 -16.33 -5.44
N ILE A 42 27.11 -16.34 -4.13
CA ILE A 42 28.46 -16.48 -3.57
C ILE A 42 29.07 -17.82 -3.99
N PHE A 43 28.34 -18.94 -3.89
CA PHE A 43 28.84 -20.25 -4.32
C PHE A 43 29.07 -20.33 -5.82
N GLY A 44 28.26 -19.65 -6.64
CA GLY A 44 28.49 -19.54 -8.08
C GLY A 44 29.81 -18.83 -8.43
N VAL A 45 30.11 -17.70 -7.77
CA VAL A 45 31.38 -16.99 -7.95
C VAL A 45 32.55 -17.80 -7.38
N LEU A 46 32.38 -18.42 -6.22
CA LEU A 46 33.40 -19.29 -5.61
C LEU A 46 33.74 -20.49 -6.50
N ALA A 47 32.76 -21.11 -7.15
CA ALA A 47 33.01 -22.20 -8.09
C ALA A 47 33.91 -21.74 -9.25
N THR A 48 33.64 -20.56 -9.82
CA THR A 48 34.48 -19.94 -10.85
C THR A 48 35.90 -19.69 -10.33
N LEU A 49 36.03 -19.08 -9.15
CA LEU A 49 37.33 -18.82 -8.52
C LEU A 49 38.12 -20.12 -8.27
N LEU A 50 37.48 -21.13 -7.70
CA LEU A 50 38.10 -22.43 -7.41
C LEU A 50 38.53 -23.13 -8.69
N SER A 51 37.75 -23.04 -9.76
CA SER A 51 38.10 -23.61 -11.08
C SER A 51 39.38 -22.97 -11.63
N ILE A 52 39.53 -21.66 -11.46
CA ILE A 52 40.75 -20.92 -11.84
C ILE A 52 41.94 -21.40 -10.99
N LEU A 53 41.78 -21.46 -9.67
CA LEU A 53 42.84 -21.87 -8.75
C LEU A 53 43.30 -23.31 -9.01
N THR A 54 42.39 -24.24 -9.29
CA THR A 54 42.75 -25.64 -9.62
C THR A 54 43.50 -25.76 -10.94
N THR A 55 43.27 -24.83 -11.87
CA THR A 55 43.95 -24.81 -13.18
C THR A 55 45.36 -24.22 -13.07
N ILE A 56 45.56 -23.22 -12.22
CA ILE A 56 46.84 -22.49 -12.09
C ILE A 56 47.87 -23.22 -11.20
N TYR A 57 47.42 -23.98 -10.19
CA TYR A 57 48.32 -24.59 -9.18
C TYR A 57 48.53 -26.13 -9.26
N PRO A 58 48.82 -26.76 -10.40
CA PRO A 58 48.94 -28.22 -10.46
C PRO A 58 50.32 -28.80 -10.09
N ALA A 59 51.43 -28.04 -10.15
CA ALA A 59 52.79 -28.63 -10.08
C ALA A 59 53.60 -28.37 -8.80
N GLY A 60 53.34 -27.28 -8.06
CA GLY A 60 54.09 -26.90 -6.84
C GLY A 60 53.25 -26.84 -5.57
N PHE A 61 51.97 -27.18 -5.64
CA PHE A 61 51.04 -27.08 -4.53
C PHE A 61 51.04 -28.36 -3.69
N PRO A 62 50.97 -28.29 -2.35
CA PRO A 62 50.93 -29.48 -1.51
C PRO A 62 49.80 -30.43 -1.93
N PRO A 63 50.03 -31.76 -2.01
CA PRO A 63 49.02 -32.72 -2.45
C PRO A 63 47.70 -32.62 -1.68
N LEU A 64 47.79 -32.42 -0.36
CA LEU A 64 46.63 -32.21 0.51
C LEU A 64 45.84 -30.96 0.11
N GLY A 65 46.52 -29.85 -0.20
CA GLY A 65 45.87 -28.62 -0.62
C GLY A 65 45.17 -28.76 -1.97
N SER A 66 45.79 -29.45 -2.94
CA SER A 66 45.20 -29.71 -4.27
C SER A 66 43.94 -30.57 -4.14
N PHE A 67 43.99 -31.58 -3.27
CA PHE A 67 42.84 -32.42 -2.95
C PHE A 67 41.69 -31.61 -2.33
N VAL A 68 41.97 -30.77 -1.33
CA VAL A 68 40.96 -29.89 -0.70
C VAL A 68 40.34 -28.92 -1.70
N LEU A 69 41.15 -28.29 -2.58
CA LEU A 69 40.64 -27.39 -3.62
C LEU A 69 39.70 -28.10 -4.60
N LYS A 70 40.03 -29.33 -5.03
CA LYS A 70 39.15 -30.13 -5.89
C LYS A 70 37.84 -30.49 -5.20
N ILE A 71 37.88 -30.85 -3.91
CA ILE A 71 36.66 -31.09 -3.13
C ILE A 71 35.81 -29.83 -3.07
N MET A 72 36.39 -28.67 -2.75
CA MET A 72 35.66 -27.41 -2.67
C MET A 72 35.06 -26.99 -4.02
N LEU A 73 35.77 -27.22 -5.12
CA LEU A 73 35.30 -26.96 -6.48
C LEU A 73 34.04 -27.76 -6.81
N VAL A 74 34.02 -29.06 -6.47
CA VAL A 74 32.85 -29.93 -6.69
C VAL A 74 31.74 -29.63 -5.71
N ALA A 75 32.07 -29.35 -4.44
CA ALA A 75 31.10 -29.06 -3.39
C ALA A 75 30.32 -27.75 -3.64
N SER A 76 30.97 -26.71 -4.17
CA SER A 76 30.35 -25.38 -4.38
C SER A 76 29.07 -25.42 -5.23
N PRO A 77 29.06 -25.97 -6.47
CA PRO A 77 27.84 -26.06 -7.27
C PRO A 77 26.81 -27.03 -6.69
N ILE A 78 27.23 -28.08 -5.98
CA ILE A 78 26.31 -29.01 -5.28
C ILE A 78 25.57 -28.26 -4.17
N ILE A 79 26.29 -27.53 -3.31
CA ILE A 79 25.70 -26.72 -2.24
C ILE A 79 24.78 -25.66 -2.84
N ALA A 80 25.19 -24.96 -3.89
CA ALA A 80 24.35 -23.98 -4.57
C ALA A 80 23.03 -24.60 -5.09
N SER A 81 23.10 -25.81 -5.66
CA SER A 81 21.94 -26.54 -6.16
C SER A 81 21.00 -27.00 -5.04
N VAL A 82 21.55 -27.51 -3.93
CA VAL A 82 20.78 -27.88 -2.73
C VAL A 82 20.10 -26.65 -2.14
N LEU A 83 20.81 -25.52 -2.00
CA LEU A 83 20.23 -24.27 -1.51
C LEU A 83 19.14 -23.74 -2.45
N ALA A 84 19.31 -23.87 -3.77
CA ALA A 84 18.29 -23.51 -4.74
C ALA A 84 17.04 -24.40 -4.62
N ALA A 85 17.21 -25.71 -4.43
CA ALA A 85 16.11 -26.64 -4.21
C ALA A 85 15.33 -26.32 -2.93
N ILE A 86 16.03 -26.14 -1.80
CA ILE A 86 15.43 -25.70 -0.53
C ILE A 86 14.72 -24.36 -0.70
N GLY A 87 15.33 -23.42 -1.44
CA GLY A 87 14.71 -22.13 -1.73
C GLY A 87 13.39 -22.24 -2.46
N ASN A 88 13.38 -23.06 -3.50
CA ASN A 88 12.21 -23.29 -4.34
C ASN A 88 11.15 -24.16 -3.66
N GLU A 89 11.45 -24.85 -2.56
CA GLU A 89 10.45 -25.62 -1.82
C GLU A 89 9.83 -24.80 -0.68
N TYR A 90 10.66 -24.08 0.09
CA TYR A 90 10.22 -23.38 1.31
C TYR A 90 9.84 -21.91 1.11
N TYR A 91 10.32 -21.27 0.04
CA TYR A 91 10.09 -19.84 -0.20
C TYR A 91 9.38 -19.57 -1.53
N SER A 92 8.99 -20.61 -2.27
CA SER A 92 8.39 -20.48 -3.60
C SER A 92 6.93 -20.02 -3.60
N THR A 93 6.34 -19.81 -2.44
CA THR A 93 4.92 -19.45 -2.31
C THR A 93 4.68 -17.94 -2.31
N GLY A 94 5.74 -17.12 -2.25
CA GLY A 94 5.58 -15.67 -2.13
C GLY A 94 4.96 -15.24 -0.78
N ASP A 95 4.94 -16.14 0.21
CA ASP A 95 4.29 -15.95 1.50
C ASP A 95 4.68 -14.66 2.22
N TRP A 96 5.92 -14.23 2.04
CA TRP A 96 6.42 -13.00 2.64
C TRP A 96 5.76 -11.75 2.04
N LEU A 97 5.42 -11.76 0.75
CA LEU A 97 4.65 -10.71 0.08
C LEU A 97 3.19 -10.75 0.51
N VAL A 98 2.61 -11.93 0.64
CA VAL A 98 1.23 -12.12 1.12
C VAL A 98 1.09 -11.63 2.56
N ALA A 99 2.00 -12.02 3.45
CA ALA A 99 2.04 -11.55 4.83
C ALA A 99 2.22 -10.02 4.89
N ARG A 100 3.12 -9.46 4.07
CA ARG A 100 3.29 -8.01 3.97
C ARG A 100 2.01 -7.31 3.51
N ALA A 101 1.30 -7.87 2.54
CA ALA A 101 0.03 -7.34 2.05
C ALA A 101 -1.03 -7.32 3.14
N GLY A 102 -1.16 -8.43 3.87
CA GLY A 102 -2.07 -8.53 5.01
C GLY A 102 -1.72 -7.55 6.13
N ALA A 103 -0.44 -7.35 6.42
CA ALA A 103 0.01 -6.38 7.41
C ALA A 103 -0.40 -4.95 7.02
N GLU A 104 -0.04 -4.49 5.82
CA GLU A 104 -0.37 -3.12 5.39
C GLU A 104 -1.90 -2.92 5.27
N GLU A 105 -2.68 -3.95 4.91
CA GLU A 105 -4.16 -3.88 4.88
C GLU A 105 -4.75 -3.72 6.29
N ILE A 106 -4.27 -4.48 7.27
CA ILE A 106 -4.71 -4.34 8.67
C ILE A 106 -4.32 -2.97 9.21
N LEU A 107 -3.11 -2.50 8.90
CA LEU A 107 -2.63 -1.20 9.36
C LEU A 107 -3.52 -0.07 8.82
N ARG A 108 -3.83 -0.12 7.52
CA ARG A 108 -4.77 0.79 6.87
C ARG A 108 -6.12 0.79 7.56
N ASP A 109 -6.70 -0.39 7.76
CA ASP A 109 -8.03 -0.53 8.36
C ASP A 109 -8.04 -0.10 9.83
N THR A 110 -6.92 -0.25 10.55
CA THR A 110 -6.72 0.25 11.92
C THR A 110 -6.77 1.77 11.96
N TYR A 111 -6.10 2.46 11.03
CA TYR A 111 -6.15 3.93 10.97
C TYR A 111 -7.52 4.45 10.54
N LEU A 112 -8.19 3.79 9.59
CA LEU A 112 -9.56 4.12 9.17
C LEU A 112 -10.57 3.96 10.32
N TYR A 113 -10.41 2.91 11.13
CA TYR A 113 -11.21 2.68 12.33
C TYR A 113 -11.09 3.84 13.32
N ARG A 114 -9.85 4.28 13.58
CA ARG A 114 -9.53 5.31 14.59
C ARG A 114 -9.86 6.74 14.13
N THR A 115 -10.04 6.97 12.83
CA THR A 115 -10.27 8.31 12.26
C THR A 115 -11.68 8.48 11.72
N ILE A 116 -11.98 7.85 10.57
CA ILE A 116 -13.22 8.05 9.82
C ILE A 116 -14.40 7.40 10.56
N LEU A 117 -14.18 6.21 11.11
CA LEU A 117 -15.24 5.43 11.76
C LEU A 117 -15.38 5.74 13.25
N LYS A 118 -14.68 6.75 13.78
CA LYS A 118 -14.67 7.06 15.22
C LYS A 118 -16.09 7.26 15.79
N ASN A 119 -16.98 7.89 15.03
CA ASN A 119 -18.36 8.18 15.42
C ASN A 119 -19.38 7.12 14.96
N SER A 120 -18.95 5.99 14.37
CA SER A 120 -19.87 4.97 13.86
C SER A 120 -20.16 3.90 14.92
N PRO A 121 -21.43 3.61 15.24
CA PRO A 121 -21.79 2.60 16.23
C PRO A 121 -21.40 1.17 15.77
N LYS A 122 -21.31 0.95 14.46
CA LYS A 122 -20.93 -0.35 13.85
C LYS A 122 -19.42 -0.48 13.57
N ARG A 123 -18.59 0.45 14.05
CA ARG A 123 -17.14 0.45 13.77
C ARG A 123 -16.43 -0.85 14.19
N ARG A 124 -16.82 -1.43 15.33
CA ARG A 124 -16.25 -2.69 15.85
C ARG A 124 -16.56 -3.86 14.93
N GLU A 125 -17.83 -4.02 14.56
CA GLU A 125 -18.28 -5.07 13.64
C GLU A 125 -17.61 -4.93 12.26
N TRP A 126 -17.42 -3.69 11.80
CA TRP A 126 -16.69 -3.40 10.56
C TRP A 126 -15.25 -3.92 10.62
N LEU A 127 -14.50 -3.56 11.68
CA LEU A 127 -13.10 -3.99 11.81
C LEU A 127 -12.99 -5.51 11.95
N GLU A 128 -13.87 -6.14 12.72
CA GLU A 128 -13.90 -7.60 12.86
C GLU A 128 -14.10 -8.31 11.50
N LYS A 129 -15.08 -7.86 10.71
CA LYS A 129 -15.32 -8.40 9.36
C LYS A 129 -14.12 -8.20 8.43
N ARG A 130 -13.44 -7.06 8.54
CA ARG A 130 -12.24 -6.74 7.77
C ARG A 130 -11.06 -7.63 8.17
N LEU A 131 -10.76 -7.76 9.46
CA LEU A 131 -9.71 -8.65 9.96
C LEU A 131 -9.94 -10.10 9.52
N ALA A 132 -11.17 -10.61 9.63
CA ALA A 132 -11.51 -11.96 9.17
C ALA A 132 -11.30 -12.13 7.67
N ARG A 133 -11.61 -11.11 6.86
CA ARG A 133 -11.35 -11.12 5.41
C ARG A 133 -9.86 -11.15 5.10
N VAL A 134 -9.07 -10.27 5.74
CA VAL A 134 -7.61 -10.25 5.56
C VAL A 134 -7.02 -11.60 5.94
N GLN A 135 -7.43 -12.18 7.07
CA GLN A 135 -6.95 -13.49 7.49
C GLN A 135 -7.28 -14.60 6.47
N ARG A 136 -8.47 -14.61 5.88
CA ARG A 136 -8.82 -15.58 4.82
C ARG A 136 -8.03 -15.34 3.53
N SER A 137 -7.81 -14.08 3.16
CA SER A 137 -6.98 -13.72 2.00
C SER A 137 -5.54 -14.17 2.20
N VAL A 138 -4.94 -13.91 3.38
CA VAL A 138 -3.60 -14.37 3.73
C VAL A 138 -3.52 -15.90 3.75
N PHE A 139 -4.50 -16.59 4.36
CA PHE A 139 -4.55 -18.06 4.37
C PHE A 139 -4.56 -18.64 2.95
N ARG A 140 -5.41 -18.12 2.06
CA ARG A 140 -5.46 -18.57 0.66
C ARG A 140 -4.18 -18.23 -0.10
N GLY A 141 -3.63 -17.05 0.14
CA GLY A 141 -2.39 -16.60 -0.47
C GLY A 141 -1.18 -17.43 -0.07
N MET A 142 -1.20 -18.00 1.14
CA MET A 142 -0.18 -18.93 1.64
C MET A 142 -0.54 -20.40 1.37
N ASN A 143 -1.31 -20.67 0.32
CA ASN A 143 -1.69 -22.02 -0.10
C ASN A 143 -2.36 -22.87 1.00
N GLY A 144 -3.08 -22.23 1.94
CA GLY A 144 -3.75 -22.91 3.04
C GLY A 144 -2.85 -23.26 4.24
N GLU A 145 -1.62 -22.76 4.28
CA GLU A 145 -0.70 -22.96 5.40
C GLU A 145 -0.46 -21.65 6.17
N LEU A 146 -0.93 -21.58 7.42
CA LEU A 146 -0.64 -20.46 8.33
C LEU A 146 0.45 -20.83 9.35
N VAL A 147 1.58 -21.34 8.86
CA VAL A 147 2.75 -21.61 9.71
C VAL A 147 3.47 -20.29 10.00
N MET A 148 2.98 -19.59 11.03
CA MET A 148 3.55 -18.35 11.54
C MET A 148 3.78 -18.47 13.04
N GLU A 149 4.90 -17.94 13.50
CA GLU A 149 5.11 -17.82 14.93
C GLU A 149 4.16 -16.78 15.53
N THR A 150 3.70 -17.04 16.74
CA THR A 150 2.91 -16.06 17.49
C THR A 150 3.81 -14.89 17.87
N PHE A 151 3.38 -13.67 17.55
CA PHE A 151 4.09 -12.47 17.96
C PHE A 151 4.12 -12.34 19.50
N LYS A 152 5.33 -12.23 20.07
CA LYS A 152 5.54 -12.16 21.53
C LYS A 152 5.89 -10.75 22.05
N GLY A 153 5.96 -9.76 21.17
CA GLY A 153 6.31 -8.38 21.53
C GLY A 153 5.14 -7.54 22.01
N ASN A 154 5.44 -6.31 22.41
CA ASN A 154 4.41 -5.31 22.73
C ASN A 154 3.71 -4.83 21.45
N VAL A 155 2.44 -4.49 21.58
CA VAL A 155 1.62 -3.90 20.54
C VAL A 155 1.27 -2.45 20.91
N PRO A 156 1.33 -1.49 19.98
CA PRO A 156 1.90 -1.56 18.62
C PRO A 156 3.39 -1.95 18.56
N PRO A 157 3.85 -2.63 17.50
CA PRO A 157 5.22 -3.15 17.42
C PRO A 157 6.26 -2.04 17.18
N LYS A 158 7.34 -2.08 17.97
CA LYS A 158 8.56 -1.28 17.74
C LYS A 158 9.34 -1.82 16.53
N PRO A 159 10.11 -0.99 15.81
CA PRO A 159 10.41 0.43 16.05
C PRO A 159 9.50 1.41 15.30
N ARG A 160 8.59 0.93 14.44
CA ARG A 160 7.71 1.79 13.62
C ARG A 160 6.73 2.58 14.49
N PHE A 161 6.29 1.98 15.60
CA PHE A 161 5.40 2.56 16.58
C PHE A 161 6.05 2.45 17.96
N ASN A 162 6.22 3.57 18.66
CA ASN A 162 6.82 3.59 19.99
C ASN A 162 5.87 4.28 20.97
N PRO A 163 4.86 3.54 21.49
CA PRO A 163 3.80 4.11 22.33
C PRO A 163 4.31 4.59 23.70
N GLY A 164 5.51 4.17 24.10
CA GLY A 164 6.12 4.56 25.39
C GLY A 164 6.86 5.90 25.36
N GLU A 165 6.96 6.56 24.20
CA GLU A 165 7.61 7.86 24.07
C GLU A 165 6.55 8.98 24.02
N PRO A 166 6.69 10.05 24.84
CA PRO A 166 5.77 11.17 24.84
C PRO A 166 5.66 11.81 23.45
N GLY A 167 4.43 11.96 22.95
CA GLY A 167 4.17 12.58 21.65
C GLY A 167 4.27 11.64 20.45
N ASN A 168 4.22 10.33 20.67
CA ASN A 168 4.00 9.30 19.65
C ASN A 168 2.58 8.73 19.72
N ASP A 169 2.17 8.06 18.64
CA ASP A 169 0.90 7.33 18.56
C ASP A 169 0.85 6.18 19.57
N ASP A 170 -0.16 6.19 20.44
CA ASP A 170 -0.43 5.10 21.39
C ASP A 170 -0.96 3.83 20.70
N GLY A 171 -1.48 3.96 19.48
CA GLY A 171 -2.11 2.90 18.69
C GLY A 171 -3.58 2.64 19.02
N PHE A 172 -4.14 3.20 20.09
CA PHE A 172 -5.41 2.77 20.66
C PHE A 172 -6.46 3.87 20.75
N SER A 173 -6.06 5.12 20.92
CA SER A 173 -6.98 6.26 20.97
C SER A 173 -7.55 6.58 19.60
N ASP A 174 -8.76 7.14 19.58
CA ASP A 174 -9.31 7.73 18.35
C ASP A 174 -8.49 8.96 17.96
N LEU A 175 -8.25 9.15 16.67
CA LEU A 175 -7.38 10.19 16.14
C LEU A 175 -8.19 11.35 15.55
N ILE A 176 -7.80 12.58 15.89
CA ILE A 176 -8.24 13.78 15.17
C ILE A 176 -7.35 14.05 13.94
N GLY A 177 -7.75 15.00 13.10
CA GLY A 177 -7.03 15.35 11.86
C GLY A 177 -5.55 15.64 12.09
N GLU A 178 -5.22 16.48 13.07
CA GLU A 178 -3.82 16.83 13.38
C GLU A 178 -2.99 15.64 13.86
N GLU A 179 -3.58 14.78 14.69
CA GLU A 179 -2.89 13.62 15.21
C GLU A 179 -2.63 12.60 14.11
N TYR A 180 -3.62 12.36 13.23
CA TYR A 180 -3.42 11.53 12.05
C TYR A 180 -2.33 12.10 11.13
N PHE A 181 -2.39 13.41 10.86
CA PHE A 181 -1.39 14.10 10.05
C PHE A 181 0.02 13.87 10.61
N LYS A 182 0.22 14.11 11.91
CA LYS A 182 1.52 13.98 12.58
C LYS A 182 2.00 12.53 12.66
N TYR A 183 1.13 11.62 13.11
CA TYR A 183 1.52 10.24 13.45
C TYR A 183 1.58 9.32 12.25
N ARG A 184 0.72 9.54 11.26
CA ARG A 184 0.59 8.68 10.09
C ARG A 184 1.21 9.33 8.86
N LEU A 185 0.65 10.44 8.37
CA LEU A 185 1.07 11.04 7.10
C LEU A 185 2.54 11.50 7.15
N GLU A 186 2.88 12.38 8.09
CA GLU A 186 4.23 12.97 8.17
C GLU A 186 5.30 11.95 8.55
N ASN A 187 4.95 10.99 9.42
CA ASN A 187 5.84 9.89 9.76
C ASN A 187 6.13 8.99 8.54
N GLU A 188 5.11 8.61 7.78
CA GLU A 188 5.28 7.83 6.56
C GLU A 188 6.07 8.61 5.50
N LEU A 189 5.79 9.91 5.32
CA LEU A 189 6.54 10.75 4.39
C LEU A 189 8.04 10.76 4.73
N ARG A 190 8.40 11.10 5.98
CA ARG A 190 9.80 11.11 6.46
C ARG A 190 10.46 9.74 6.33
N TRP A 191 9.72 8.67 6.61
CA TRP A 191 10.23 7.32 6.44
C TRP A 191 10.55 7.03 4.96
N HIS A 192 9.65 7.37 4.04
CA HIS A 192 9.85 7.16 2.59
C HIS A 192 11.01 8.00 2.06
N GLU A 193 11.14 9.27 2.46
CA GLU A 193 12.27 10.15 2.11
C GLU A 193 13.63 9.60 2.58
N LYS A 194 13.70 9.12 3.81
CA LYS A 194 14.93 8.49 4.31
C LYS A 194 15.22 7.18 3.57
N LYS A 195 14.19 6.39 3.28
CA LYS A 195 14.33 5.08 2.66
C LYS A 195 14.77 5.17 1.21
N ILE A 196 14.26 6.14 0.44
CA ILE A 196 14.62 6.32 -0.97
C ILE A 196 16.11 6.66 -1.13
N ILE A 197 16.67 7.51 -0.27
CA ILE A 197 18.11 7.85 -0.29
C ILE A 197 18.96 6.60 -0.06
N GLY A 198 18.57 5.77 0.91
CA GLY A 198 19.24 4.49 1.19
C GLY A 198 19.21 3.56 -0.02
N LYS A 199 18.05 3.44 -0.69
CA LYS A 199 17.86 2.59 -1.87
C LYS A 199 18.59 3.11 -3.10
N GLN A 200 18.63 4.42 -3.31
CA GLN A 200 19.38 5.03 -4.38
C GLN A 200 20.90 4.83 -4.21
N ARG A 201 21.43 4.96 -2.98
CA ARG A 201 22.84 4.65 -2.69
C ARG A 201 23.16 3.16 -2.90
N GLU A 202 22.22 2.27 -2.60
CA GLU A 202 22.36 0.83 -2.86
C GLU A 202 22.42 0.55 -4.37
N ARG A 203 21.49 1.15 -5.14
CA ARG A 203 21.45 1.04 -6.61
C ARG A 203 22.74 1.53 -7.24
N PHE A 204 23.18 2.73 -6.87
CA PHE A 204 24.39 3.34 -7.42
C PHE A 204 25.62 2.48 -7.15
N ARG A 205 25.77 1.98 -5.91
CA ARG A 205 26.90 1.09 -5.55
C ARG A 205 26.92 -0.17 -6.41
N LEU A 206 25.78 -0.82 -6.61
CA LEU A 206 25.71 -2.03 -7.45
C LEU A 206 26.01 -1.73 -8.92
N GLN A 207 25.47 -0.65 -9.49
CA GLN A 207 25.77 -0.25 -10.87
C GLN A 207 27.25 0.03 -11.08
N VAL A 208 27.88 0.76 -10.15
CA VAL A 208 29.33 1.01 -10.19
C VAL A 208 30.09 -0.31 -10.09
N SER A 209 29.71 -1.24 -9.20
CA SER A 209 30.36 -2.55 -9.12
C SER A 209 30.26 -3.35 -10.41
N ILE A 210 29.11 -3.34 -11.09
CA ILE A 210 28.90 -4.00 -12.39
C ILE A 210 29.83 -3.40 -13.45
N TYR A 211 29.88 -2.08 -13.57
CA TYR A 211 30.73 -1.40 -14.56
C TYR A 211 32.22 -1.60 -14.28
N VAL A 212 32.64 -1.51 -13.01
CA VAL A 212 34.03 -1.75 -12.61
C VAL A 212 34.44 -3.18 -12.92
N MET A 213 33.64 -4.18 -12.57
CA MET A 213 33.97 -5.58 -12.87
C MET A 213 33.99 -5.87 -14.37
N GLY A 214 33.06 -5.31 -15.14
CA GLY A 214 33.06 -5.42 -16.60
C GLY A 214 34.30 -4.78 -17.24
N ALA A 215 34.66 -3.57 -16.81
CA ALA A 215 35.85 -2.87 -17.29
C ALA A 215 37.14 -3.61 -16.91
N LEU A 216 37.25 -4.10 -15.68
CA LEU A 216 38.40 -4.91 -15.24
C LEU A 216 38.54 -6.18 -16.09
N GLY A 217 37.44 -6.87 -16.41
CA GLY A 217 37.48 -8.03 -17.29
C GLY A 217 38.02 -7.70 -18.69
N ALA A 218 37.58 -6.59 -19.27
CA ALA A 218 38.07 -6.12 -20.57
C ALA A 218 39.56 -5.74 -20.53
N ILE A 219 40.01 -5.06 -19.47
CA ILE A 219 41.43 -4.70 -19.27
C ILE A 219 42.29 -5.95 -19.13
N ILE A 220 41.87 -6.92 -18.31
CA ILE A 220 42.58 -8.20 -18.13
C ILE A 220 42.68 -8.94 -19.46
N ALA A 221 41.59 -9.00 -20.24
CA ALA A 221 41.59 -9.63 -21.56
C ALA A 221 42.56 -8.95 -22.53
N ALA A 222 42.58 -7.61 -22.57
CA ALA A 222 43.48 -6.85 -23.42
C ALA A 222 44.96 -7.09 -23.03
N ILE A 223 45.29 -7.04 -21.74
CA ILE A 223 46.66 -7.30 -21.24
C ILE A 223 47.08 -8.73 -21.58
N ALA A 224 46.19 -9.72 -21.43
CA ALA A 224 46.50 -11.10 -21.76
C ALA A 224 46.67 -11.34 -23.28
N THR A 225 46.02 -10.52 -24.12
CA THR A 225 46.07 -10.66 -25.60
C THR A 225 47.26 -9.91 -26.21
N PHE A 226 47.56 -8.71 -25.71
CA PHE A 226 48.56 -7.81 -26.30
C PHE A 226 49.86 -7.72 -25.49
N GLY A 227 49.90 -8.23 -24.26
CA GLY A 227 51.13 -8.28 -23.47
C GLY A 227 52.02 -9.44 -23.90
N GLU A 228 53.32 -9.18 -24.08
CA GLU A 228 54.34 -10.20 -24.43
C GLU A 228 54.56 -11.29 -23.35
N ALA A 229 53.77 -11.30 -22.27
CA ALA A 229 53.93 -12.21 -21.14
C ALA A 229 53.01 -13.44 -21.27
N THR A 230 53.63 -14.62 -21.16
CA THR A 230 53.12 -15.98 -20.90
C THR A 230 52.20 -16.06 -19.66
N SER A 231 51.17 -15.25 -19.62
CA SER A 231 50.41 -14.97 -18.42
C SER A 231 49.06 -15.68 -18.45
N ASN A 232 48.82 -16.55 -17.47
CA ASN A 232 47.51 -17.17 -17.17
C ASN A 232 46.44 -16.13 -16.74
N LEU A 233 46.65 -14.85 -17.06
CA LEU A 233 45.76 -13.73 -16.76
C LEU A 233 44.43 -13.83 -17.51
N ALA A 234 44.42 -14.40 -18.73
CA ALA A 234 43.19 -14.60 -19.49
C ALA A 234 42.12 -15.39 -18.73
N ILE A 235 42.54 -16.35 -17.88
CA ILE A 235 41.61 -17.18 -17.09
C ILE A 235 40.86 -16.34 -16.04
N TRP A 236 41.45 -15.24 -15.56
CA TRP A 236 40.83 -14.35 -14.57
C TRP A 236 39.67 -13.51 -15.14
N VAL A 237 39.57 -13.39 -16.47
CA VAL A 237 38.41 -12.78 -17.13
C VAL A 237 37.11 -13.48 -16.73
N ALA A 238 37.15 -14.81 -16.59
CA ALA A 238 36.00 -15.59 -16.15
C ALA A 238 35.52 -15.18 -14.75
N LEU A 239 36.44 -14.86 -13.82
CA LEU A 239 36.08 -14.39 -12.48
C LEU A 239 35.36 -13.03 -12.54
N THR A 240 35.92 -12.08 -13.28
CA THR A 240 35.29 -10.75 -13.45
C THR A 240 33.92 -10.86 -14.10
N ALA A 241 33.76 -11.71 -15.12
CA ALA A 241 32.47 -11.96 -15.76
C ALA A 241 31.46 -12.60 -14.79
N SER A 242 31.89 -13.55 -13.96
CA SER A 242 31.02 -14.17 -12.95
C SER A 242 30.56 -13.17 -11.88
N LEU A 243 31.43 -12.26 -11.44
CA LEU A 243 31.09 -11.18 -10.50
C LEU A 243 30.11 -10.19 -11.12
N THR A 244 30.34 -9.79 -12.37
CA THR A 244 29.40 -8.94 -13.12
C THR A 244 28.02 -9.61 -13.19
N GLY A 245 27.97 -10.89 -13.61
CA GLY A 245 26.71 -11.65 -13.66
C GLY A 245 26.03 -11.75 -12.30
N ALA A 246 26.77 -12.04 -11.23
CA ALA A 246 26.22 -12.13 -9.88
C ALA A 246 25.64 -10.80 -9.39
N PHE A 247 26.32 -9.68 -9.65
CA PHE A 247 25.81 -8.34 -9.29
C PHE A 247 24.60 -7.95 -10.14
N SER A 248 24.58 -8.29 -11.43
CA SER A 248 23.41 -8.08 -12.29
C SER A 248 22.19 -8.85 -11.79
N VAL A 249 22.34 -10.14 -11.47
CA VAL A 249 21.25 -10.95 -10.90
C VAL A 249 20.79 -10.37 -9.56
N TRP A 250 21.71 -9.93 -8.70
CA TRP A 250 21.36 -9.32 -7.43
C TRP A 250 20.61 -7.99 -7.60
N GLN A 251 20.99 -7.17 -8.59
CA GLN A 251 20.28 -5.94 -8.92
C GLN A 251 18.86 -6.21 -9.39
N THR A 252 18.66 -7.20 -10.26
CA THR A 252 17.33 -7.63 -10.74
C THR A 252 16.47 -8.15 -9.60
N LEU A 253 17.02 -9.03 -8.75
CA LEU A 253 16.30 -9.59 -7.60
C LEU A 253 15.80 -8.51 -6.64
N LYS A 254 16.59 -7.44 -6.44
CA LYS A 254 16.18 -6.33 -5.58
C LYS A 254 15.25 -5.32 -6.25
N ASN A 255 15.07 -5.41 -7.57
CA ASN A 255 14.30 -4.51 -8.41
C ASN A 255 14.46 -3.03 -8.02
N LEU A 256 15.70 -2.60 -7.76
CA LEU A 256 15.97 -1.30 -7.11
C LEU A 256 15.47 -0.11 -7.93
N GLU A 257 15.41 -0.26 -9.26
CA GLU A 257 14.91 0.79 -10.14
C GLU A 257 13.42 1.05 -9.93
N GLN A 258 12.60 0.00 -9.97
CA GLN A 258 11.16 0.14 -9.74
C GLN A 258 10.89 0.57 -8.30
N VAL A 259 11.63 0.03 -7.34
CA VAL A 259 11.52 0.42 -5.93
C VAL A 259 11.75 1.93 -5.77
N VAL A 260 12.84 2.48 -6.33
CA VAL A 260 13.13 3.92 -6.26
C VAL A 260 12.03 4.75 -6.93
N ARG A 261 11.55 4.35 -8.12
CA ARG A 261 10.44 5.03 -8.80
C ARG A 261 9.17 5.07 -7.94
N ASN A 262 8.79 3.94 -7.36
CA ASN A 262 7.60 3.83 -6.51
C ASN A 262 7.74 4.71 -5.25
N TYR A 263 8.92 4.77 -4.64
CA TYR A 263 9.17 5.66 -3.51
C TYR A 263 9.04 7.14 -3.92
N SER A 264 9.62 7.55 -5.05
CA SER A 264 9.50 8.92 -5.55
C SER A 264 8.05 9.34 -5.77
N LYS A 265 7.25 8.44 -6.36
CA LYS A 265 5.83 8.68 -6.58
C LYS A 265 5.07 8.87 -5.26
N VAL A 266 5.28 7.99 -4.27
CA VAL A 266 4.63 8.12 -2.96
C VAL A 266 5.04 9.39 -2.24
N ILE A 267 6.32 9.75 -2.24
CA ILE A 267 6.79 11.00 -1.61
C ILE A 267 6.10 12.21 -2.24
N MET A 268 5.99 12.23 -3.58
CA MET A 268 5.30 13.30 -4.29
C MET A 268 3.81 13.35 -3.95
N GLU A 269 3.09 12.22 -4.02
CA GLU A 269 1.65 12.18 -3.77
C GLU A 269 1.30 12.48 -2.30
N LEU A 270 2.05 11.93 -1.34
CA LEU A 270 1.89 12.26 0.09
C LEU A 270 2.32 13.70 0.39
N GLY A 271 3.33 14.22 -0.30
CA GLY A 271 3.76 15.61 -0.21
C GLY A 271 2.63 16.56 -0.59
N ILE A 272 1.93 16.30 -1.71
CA ILE A 272 0.77 17.10 -2.14
C ILE A 272 -0.32 17.12 -1.06
N ILE A 273 -0.64 15.97 -0.46
CA ILE A 273 -1.64 15.90 0.62
C ILE A 273 -1.16 16.66 1.87
N SER A 274 0.11 16.51 2.22
CA SER A 274 0.72 17.20 3.36
C SER A 274 0.67 18.72 3.17
N ASP A 275 1.04 19.20 1.99
CA ASP A 275 1.08 20.63 1.69
C ASP A 275 -0.33 21.22 1.67
N HIS A 276 -1.31 20.50 1.10
CA HIS A 276 -2.72 20.88 1.17
C HIS A 276 -3.18 21.03 2.63
N TRP A 277 -2.94 20.03 3.48
CA TRP A 277 -3.35 20.07 4.89
C TRP A 277 -2.71 21.23 5.65
N LYS A 278 -1.41 21.48 5.44
CA LYS A 278 -0.67 22.58 6.06
C LYS A 278 -1.19 23.95 5.65
N ASN A 279 -1.70 24.07 4.43
CA ASN A 279 -2.21 25.33 3.88
C ASN A 279 -3.63 25.66 4.35
N LEU A 280 -4.40 24.68 4.84
CA LEU A 280 -5.74 24.93 5.40
C LEU A 280 -5.66 25.67 6.73
N THR A 281 -6.48 26.70 6.88
CA THR A 281 -6.73 27.37 8.16
C THR A 281 -7.52 26.46 9.12
N ALA A 282 -7.53 26.79 10.42
CA ALA A 282 -8.23 25.99 11.42
C ALA A 282 -9.74 25.86 11.16
N GLU A 283 -10.34 26.88 10.53
CA GLU A 283 -11.76 26.90 10.17
C GLU A 283 -12.06 26.05 8.92
N GLU A 284 -11.12 25.97 7.99
CA GLU A 284 -11.24 25.15 6.77
C GLU A 284 -10.96 23.66 7.02
N ARG A 285 -10.37 23.30 8.16
CA ARG A 285 -10.11 21.91 8.59
C ARG A 285 -11.38 21.21 9.05
N THR A 286 -12.35 21.12 8.14
CA THR A 286 -13.60 20.42 8.36
C THR A 286 -13.40 18.90 8.43
N GLN A 287 -14.37 18.18 8.97
CA GLN A 287 -14.34 16.71 9.00
C GLN A 287 -14.28 16.10 7.58
N SER A 288 -14.79 16.80 6.56
CA SER A 288 -14.67 16.39 5.17
C SER A 288 -13.21 16.41 4.70
N GLU A 289 -12.48 17.49 4.99
CA GLU A 289 -11.06 17.59 4.65
C GLU A 289 -10.20 16.59 5.44
N VAL A 290 -10.53 16.31 6.70
CA VAL A 290 -9.92 15.22 7.47
C VAL A 290 -10.12 13.87 6.77
N ASN A 291 -11.36 13.56 6.38
CA ASN A 291 -11.67 12.29 5.71
C ASN A 291 -10.94 12.19 4.36
N ARG A 292 -10.87 13.30 3.60
CA ARG A 292 -10.16 13.38 2.33
C ARG A 292 -8.67 13.12 2.49
N MET A 293 -8.03 13.74 3.49
CA MET A 293 -6.62 13.52 3.82
C MET A 293 -6.37 12.06 4.18
N VAL A 294 -7.16 11.49 5.11
CA VAL A 294 -7.01 10.10 5.56
C VAL A 294 -7.16 9.14 4.38
N GLN A 295 -8.22 9.27 3.59
CA GLN A 295 -8.46 8.39 2.46
C GLN A 295 -7.38 8.52 1.38
N GLY A 296 -6.98 9.74 1.05
CA GLY A 296 -5.90 9.99 0.08
C GLY A 296 -4.61 9.30 0.52
N THR A 297 -4.22 9.52 1.78
CA THR A 297 -3.02 8.93 2.38
C THR A 297 -3.05 7.40 2.34
N GLU A 298 -4.11 6.81 2.89
CA GLU A 298 -4.23 5.35 2.97
C GLU A 298 -4.35 4.69 1.59
N ASN A 299 -4.98 5.36 0.62
CA ASN A 299 -5.05 4.88 -0.76
C ASN A 299 -3.68 4.91 -1.46
N ILE A 300 -2.89 5.98 -1.26
CA ILE A 300 -1.54 6.09 -1.82
C ILE A 300 -0.63 5.00 -1.23
N LEU A 301 -0.64 4.85 0.09
CA LEU A 301 0.16 3.83 0.78
C LEU A 301 -0.24 2.42 0.35
N TRP A 302 -1.53 2.17 0.20
CA TRP A 302 -2.06 0.90 -0.29
C TRP A 302 -1.68 0.62 -1.75
N SER A 303 -1.91 1.60 -2.64
CA SER A 303 -1.56 1.51 -4.06
C SER A 303 -0.08 1.17 -4.26
N ARG A 304 0.79 1.83 -3.48
CA ARG A 304 2.23 1.51 -3.47
C ARG A 304 2.52 0.10 -2.98
N ASN A 305 1.82 -0.39 -1.95
CA ASN A 305 2.01 -1.76 -1.50
C ASN A 305 1.66 -2.76 -2.62
N VAL A 306 0.56 -2.54 -3.34
CA VAL A 306 0.17 -3.35 -4.50
C VAL A 306 1.21 -3.25 -5.62
N GLU A 307 1.70 -2.05 -5.93
CA GLU A 307 2.72 -1.84 -6.96
C GLU A 307 4.06 -2.51 -6.58
N TYR A 308 4.44 -2.46 -5.30
CA TYR A 308 5.61 -3.16 -4.78
C TYR A 308 5.48 -4.67 -4.94
N ILE A 309 4.34 -5.26 -4.57
CA ILE A 309 4.10 -6.69 -4.72
C ILE A 309 4.17 -7.09 -6.20
N LYS A 310 3.48 -6.35 -7.08
CA LYS A 310 3.48 -6.61 -8.53
C LYS A 310 4.89 -6.55 -9.12
N SER A 311 5.64 -5.50 -8.80
CA SER A 311 7.03 -5.35 -9.28
C SER A 311 7.98 -6.41 -8.73
N MET A 312 7.72 -6.93 -7.54
CA MET A 312 8.48 -8.06 -7.01
C MET A 312 8.12 -9.35 -7.74
N GLN A 313 6.83 -9.62 -8.00
CA GLN A 313 6.42 -10.77 -8.82
C GLN A 313 7.08 -10.74 -10.20
N GLU A 314 7.08 -9.59 -10.87
CA GLU A 314 7.72 -9.42 -12.18
C GLU A 314 9.22 -9.73 -12.09
N ALA A 315 9.91 -9.23 -11.06
CA ALA A 315 11.33 -9.52 -10.83
C ALA A 315 11.60 -11.01 -10.54
N LEU A 316 10.70 -11.68 -9.81
CA LEU A 316 10.79 -13.12 -9.55
C LEU A 316 10.59 -13.90 -10.85
N ARG A 317 9.57 -13.56 -11.66
CA ARG A 317 9.31 -14.16 -12.98
C ARG A 317 10.51 -14.01 -13.91
N ASP A 318 11.06 -12.80 -14.01
CA ASP A 318 12.24 -12.52 -14.84
C ASP A 318 13.50 -13.27 -14.39
N SER A 319 13.54 -13.71 -13.12
CA SER A 319 14.60 -14.56 -12.56
C SER A 319 14.29 -16.06 -12.63
N SER A 320 13.37 -16.49 -13.49
CA SER A 320 12.92 -17.89 -13.70
C SER A 320 12.22 -18.53 -12.49
N LEU A 321 11.51 -17.72 -11.69
CA LEU A 321 10.76 -18.14 -10.52
C LEU A 321 9.24 -18.04 -10.76
N ASP A 322 8.76 -18.64 -11.85
CA ASP A 322 7.37 -18.51 -12.30
C ASP A 322 6.35 -19.00 -11.26
N LYS A 323 6.66 -20.09 -10.55
CA LYS A 323 5.82 -20.64 -9.48
C LYS A 323 5.60 -19.65 -8.32
N GLU A 324 6.58 -18.77 -8.05
CA GLU A 324 6.48 -17.72 -7.03
C GLU A 324 5.52 -16.60 -7.45
N ALA A 325 5.43 -16.31 -8.75
CA ALA A 325 4.63 -15.22 -9.26
C ALA A 325 3.12 -15.55 -9.32
N GLU A 326 2.75 -16.81 -9.60
CA GLU A 326 1.36 -17.22 -9.85
C GLU A 326 0.45 -17.14 -8.62
N LEU A 327 0.91 -17.60 -7.45
CA LEU A 327 0.11 -17.62 -6.21
C LEU A 327 -0.29 -16.22 -5.72
N ILE A 328 0.56 -15.23 -5.96
CA ILE A 328 0.35 -13.85 -5.53
C ILE A 328 -0.74 -13.16 -6.36
N ASN A 329 -1.00 -13.59 -7.61
CA ASN A 329 -2.03 -12.98 -8.47
C ASN A 329 -3.44 -13.08 -7.88
N ASN A 330 -3.75 -14.20 -7.23
CA ASN A 330 -5.05 -14.41 -6.58
C ASN A 330 -5.25 -13.45 -5.40
N VAL A 331 -4.20 -13.20 -4.63
CA VAL A 331 -4.24 -12.26 -3.49
C VAL A 331 -4.42 -10.83 -3.96
N ILE A 332 -3.68 -10.41 -5.00
CA ILE A 332 -3.79 -9.05 -5.55
C ILE A 332 -5.17 -8.83 -6.18
N ALA A 333 -5.69 -9.79 -6.93
CA ALA A 333 -7.02 -9.69 -7.55
C ALA A 333 -8.10 -9.53 -6.47
N GLU A 334 -8.07 -10.38 -5.44
CA GLU A 334 -9.01 -10.31 -4.33
C GLU A 334 -8.88 -8.98 -3.55
N GLN A 335 -7.65 -8.48 -3.37
CA GLN A 335 -7.40 -7.21 -2.71
C GLN A 335 -7.89 -5.99 -3.49
N ARG A 336 -7.79 -6.03 -4.82
CA ARG A 336 -8.37 -4.99 -5.69
C ARG A 336 -9.88 -4.99 -5.65
N GLU A 337 -10.51 -6.16 -5.68
CA GLU A 337 -11.97 -6.28 -5.51
C GLU A 337 -12.42 -5.80 -4.13
N ALA A 338 -11.65 -6.12 -3.09
CA ALA A 338 -11.94 -5.65 -1.73
C ALA A 338 -11.83 -4.13 -1.60
N ASP A 339 -10.86 -3.50 -2.28
CA ASP A 339 -10.70 -2.04 -2.32
C ASP A 339 -11.83 -1.35 -3.10
N ALA A 340 -12.22 -1.90 -4.25
CA ALA A 340 -13.34 -1.39 -5.04
C ALA A 340 -14.65 -1.45 -4.23
N ARG A 341 -14.94 -2.59 -3.60
CA ARG A 341 -16.12 -2.74 -2.72
C ARG A 341 -16.06 -1.84 -1.49
N PHE A 342 -14.87 -1.59 -0.96
CA PHE A 342 -14.71 -0.66 0.16
C PHE A 342 -15.03 0.78 -0.25
N LYS A 343 -14.49 1.25 -1.38
CA LYS A 343 -14.82 2.57 -1.95
C LYS A 343 -16.32 2.71 -2.18
N GLN A 344 -16.97 1.67 -2.69
CA GLN A 344 -18.41 1.64 -2.87
C GLN A 344 -19.17 1.71 -1.55
N ALA A 345 -18.87 0.82 -0.59
CA ALA A 345 -19.53 0.81 0.72
C ALA A 345 -19.34 2.12 1.50
N LEU A 346 -18.19 2.79 1.32
CA LEU A 346 -17.90 4.05 1.97
C LEU A 346 -18.61 5.23 1.29
N ALA A 347 -18.68 5.24 -0.05
CA ALA A 347 -19.52 6.17 -0.79
C ALA A 347 -20.99 6.04 -0.36
N ASP A 348 -21.49 4.80 -0.29
CA ASP A 348 -22.87 4.51 0.10
C ASP A 348 -23.12 4.92 1.57
N SER A 349 -22.15 4.72 2.47
CA SER A 349 -22.25 5.17 3.87
C SER A 349 -22.25 6.69 4.01
N ILE A 350 -21.49 7.42 3.18
CA ILE A 350 -21.49 8.88 3.18
C ILE A 350 -22.83 9.38 2.66
N VAL A 351 -23.29 8.86 1.52
CA VAL A 351 -24.58 9.23 0.92
C VAL A 351 -25.74 8.95 1.86
N ASN A 352 -25.78 7.77 2.49
CA ASN A 352 -26.84 7.42 3.44
C ASN A 352 -26.84 8.32 4.67
N LYS A 353 -25.66 8.65 5.22
CA LYS A 353 -25.56 9.54 6.37
C LYS A 353 -25.94 10.98 6.01
N THR A 354 -25.58 11.44 4.81
CA THR A 354 -25.99 12.74 4.30
C THR A 354 -27.50 12.78 4.04
N SER A 355 -28.09 11.71 3.51
CA SER A 355 -29.55 11.59 3.34
C SER A 355 -30.26 11.60 4.68
N GLU A 356 -29.81 10.79 5.66
CA GLU A 356 -30.48 10.69 6.96
C GLU A 356 -30.40 11.98 7.78
N GLU A 357 -29.28 12.70 7.73
CA GLU A 357 -29.14 14.03 8.34
C GLU A 357 -30.00 15.07 7.61
N LEU A 358 -30.05 15.02 6.26
CA LEU A 358 -30.93 15.91 5.49
C LEU A 358 -32.40 15.64 5.82
N ASP A 359 -32.82 14.38 5.89
CA ASP A 359 -34.19 13.96 6.21
C ASP A 359 -34.58 14.43 7.62
N LYS A 360 -33.68 14.28 8.61
CA LYS A 360 -33.89 14.79 9.98
C LYS A 360 -33.97 16.31 10.02
N VAL A 361 -33.12 17.02 9.27
CA VAL A 361 -33.16 18.48 9.18
C VAL A 361 -34.46 18.96 8.53
N THR A 362 -34.94 18.30 7.48
CA THR A 362 -36.25 18.62 6.88
C THR A 362 -37.41 18.33 7.83
N ALA A 363 -37.37 17.24 8.60
CA ALA A 363 -38.40 16.92 9.57
C ALA A 363 -38.42 17.94 10.73
N ASP A 364 -37.27 18.24 11.33
CA ASP A 364 -37.16 19.22 12.45
C ASP A 364 -37.52 20.64 11.99
N LEU A 365 -37.18 21.03 10.75
CA LEU A 365 -37.63 22.29 10.17
C LEU A 365 -39.15 22.29 10.00
N SER A 366 -39.74 21.23 9.43
CA SER A 366 -41.18 21.11 9.24
C SER A 366 -41.94 21.23 10.57
N ASP A 367 -41.49 20.51 11.60
CA ASP A 367 -42.14 20.49 12.92
C ASP A 367 -42.04 21.86 13.61
N ARG A 368 -40.87 22.50 13.58
CA ARG A 368 -40.68 23.86 14.13
C ARG A 368 -41.51 24.90 13.38
N PHE A 369 -41.66 24.75 12.07
CA PHE A 369 -42.47 25.67 11.27
C PHE A 369 -43.97 25.48 11.49
N GLU A 370 -44.47 24.25 11.66
CA GLU A 370 -45.86 24.01 12.05
C GLU A 370 -46.18 24.57 13.45
N GLU A 371 -45.25 24.46 14.39
CA GLU A 371 -45.37 25.05 15.73
C GLU A 371 -45.44 26.58 15.67
N ILE A 372 -44.58 27.22 14.87
CA ILE A 372 -44.58 28.69 14.68
C ILE A 372 -45.84 29.15 13.92
N LEU A 373 -46.28 28.42 12.90
CA LEU A 373 -47.50 28.77 12.15
C LEU A 373 -48.77 28.54 12.97
N GLY A 374 -48.80 27.51 13.81
CA GLY A 374 -49.91 27.24 14.74
C GLY A 374 -50.05 28.34 15.79
N THR A 375 -48.95 28.76 16.39
CA THR A 375 -48.93 29.86 17.38
C THR A 375 -49.30 31.22 16.75
N LEU A 376 -48.77 31.55 15.57
CA LEU A 376 -49.15 32.77 14.84
C LEU A 376 -50.61 32.79 14.37
N ALA A 377 -51.16 31.64 13.97
CA ALA A 377 -52.57 31.53 13.57
C ALA A 377 -53.54 31.68 14.76
N GLU A 378 -53.11 31.31 15.97
CA GLU A 378 -53.88 31.47 17.21
C GLU A 378 -53.85 32.92 17.74
N GLU A 379 -52.75 33.66 17.51
CA GLU A 379 -52.59 35.06 17.96
C GLU A 379 -53.10 36.12 16.95
N ALA A 380 -53.41 35.76 15.71
CA ALA A 380 -53.72 36.74 14.66
C ALA A 380 -55.22 36.77 14.28
N SER A 381 -55.96 37.73 14.82
CA SER A 381 -57.36 38.01 14.45
C SER A 381 -57.53 39.02 13.30
N SER A 382 -56.51 39.22 12.45
CA SER A 382 -56.51 40.22 11.37
C SER A 382 -56.41 39.56 9.98
N GLU A 383 -57.32 39.92 9.07
CA GLU A 383 -57.40 39.39 7.69
C GLU A 383 -56.09 39.55 6.90
N VAL A 384 -55.30 40.58 7.19
CA VAL A 384 -54.00 40.83 6.53
C VAL A 384 -52.95 39.80 6.93
N VAL A 385 -52.96 39.36 8.19
CA VAL A 385 -52.01 38.36 8.70
C VAL A 385 -52.36 36.95 8.19
N GLN A 386 -53.65 36.66 7.99
CA GLN A 386 -54.06 35.41 7.35
C GLN A 386 -53.67 35.34 5.86
N ALA A 387 -53.68 36.48 5.15
CA ALA A 387 -53.20 36.55 3.78
C ALA A 387 -51.68 36.34 3.69
N GLU A 388 -50.90 36.91 4.61
CA GLU A 388 -49.45 36.67 4.67
C GLU A 388 -49.12 35.22 5.10
N LEU A 389 -49.87 34.63 6.04
CA LEU A 389 -49.74 33.22 6.42
C LEU A 389 -50.05 32.27 5.24
N ALA A 390 -51.03 32.61 4.40
CA ALA A 390 -51.35 31.84 3.19
C ALA A 390 -50.23 31.93 2.15
N ALA A 391 -49.70 33.13 1.89
CA ALA A 391 -48.57 33.33 0.98
C ALA A 391 -47.29 32.63 1.48
N MET A 392 -47.07 32.63 2.80
CA MET A 392 -45.94 31.94 3.42
C MET A 392 -46.08 30.40 3.32
N ARG A 393 -47.30 29.86 3.48
CA ARG A 393 -47.58 28.43 3.23
C ARG A 393 -47.33 28.04 1.77
N GLU A 394 -47.72 28.88 0.82
CA GLU A 394 -47.50 28.65 -0.61
C GLU A 394 -46.00 28.67 -0.98
N ALA A 395 -45.25 29.64 -0.44
CA ALA A 395 -43.80 29.71 -0.63
C ALA A 395 -43.07 28.50 -0.01
N ILE A 396 -43.57 27.97 1.12
CA ILE A 396 -43.05 26.74 1.75
C ILE A 396 -43.35 25.51 0.89
N GLN A 397 -44.54 25.45 0.28
CA GLN A 397 -44.92 24.35 -0.62
C GLN A 397 -44.05 24.35 -1.89
N GLU A 398 -43.75 25.54 -2.43
CA GLU A 398 -42.83 25.70 -3.55
C GLU A 398 -41.37 25.36 -3.19
N PHE A 399 -40.93 25.71 -1.97
CA PHE A 399 -39.60 25.34 -1.47
C PHE A 399 -39.48 23.82 -1.25
N SER A 400 -40.51 23.19 -0.67
CA SER A 400 -40.64 21.73 -0.52
C SER A 400 -40.60 21.02 -1.87
N GLU A 401 -41.33 21.50 -2.88
CA GLU A 401 -41.29 20.96 -4.25
C GLU A 401 -39.93 21.14 -4.92
N LYS A 402 -39.26 22.29 -4.73
CA LYS A 402 -37.89 22.51 -5.23
C LYS A 402 -36.86 21.58 -4.56
N VAL A 403 -37.01 21.33 -3.26
CA VAL A 403 -36.18 20.36 -2.51
C VAL A 403 -36.47 18.93 -2.98
N ALA A 404 -37.74 18.56 -3.17
CA ALA A 404 -38.15 17.27 -3.71
C ALA A 404 -37.68 17.05 -5.16
N GLN A 405 -37.66 18.08 -6.01
CA GLN A 405 -37.05 18.02 -7.34
C GLN A 405 -35.53 17.81 -7.27
N LYS A 406 -34.85 18.44 -6.30
CA LYS A 406 -33.41 18.26 -6.06
C LYS A 406 -33.09 16.85 -5.53
N LEU A 407 -34.00 16.24 -4.78
CA LEU A 407 -33.97 14.82 -4.38
C LEU A 407 -34.33 13.88 -5.55
N GLY A 408 -35.22 14.28 -6.45
CA GLY A 408 -35.46 13.57 -7.71
C GLY A 408 -34.22 13.52 -8.63
N LEU A 409 -33.31 14.47 -8.47
CA LEU A 409 -32.01 14.51 -9.14
C LEU A 409 -31.05 13.43 -8.61
N SER A 410 -31.07 13.11 -7.31
CA SER A 410 -30.28 11.99 -6.77
C SER A 410 -30.82 10.63 -7.24
N HIS A 411 -32.14 10.46 -7.26
CA HIS A 411 -32.76 9.25 -7.82
C HIS A 411 -32.48 9.12 -9.33
N LYS A 412 -32.47 10.22 -10.10
CA LYS A 412 -32.06 10.20 -11.51
C LYS A 412 -30.58 9.86 -11.69
N LEU A 413 -29.71 10.31 -10.78
CA LEU A 413 -28.29 9.95 -10.76
C LEU A 413 -28.07 8.48 -10.38
N ASP A 414 -28.89 7.91 -9.50
CA ASP A 414 -28.85 6.47 -9.16
C ASP A 414 -29.35 5.58 -10.30
N VAL A 415 -30.38 6.03 -11.03
CA VAL A 415 -30.84 5.35 -12.26
C VAL A 415 -29.78 5.42 -13.35
N ILE A 416 -29.12 6.57 -13.53
CA ILE A 416 -27.98 6.73 -14.45
C ILE A 416 -26.77 5.89 -13.98
N ARG A 417 -26.55 5.75 -12.67
CA ARG A 417 -25.45 4.94 -12.10
C ARG A 417 -25.67 3.45 -12.34
N GLU A 418 -26.89 2.94 -12.20
CA GLU A 418 -27.22 1.54 -12.49
C GLU A 418 -27.27 1.26 -14.00
N GLU A 419 -27.73 2.21 -14.82
CA GLU A 419 -27.75 2.07 -16.29
C GLU A 419 -26.34 1.97 -16.91
N TYR A 420 -25.30 2.51 -16.22
CA TYR A 420 -23.91 2.55 -16.72
C TYR A 420 -22.90 1.79 -15.86
N LYS A 421 -23.37 0.93 -14.95
CA LYS A 421 -22.54 0.10 -14.05
C LYS A 421 -21.54 -0.80 -14.78
N ASP A 422 -21.82 -1.14 -16.04
CA ASP A 422 -20.99 -1.99 -16.89
C ASP A 422 -20.17 -1.19 -17.94
N VAL A 423 -20.25 0.14 -17.94
CA VAL A 423 -19.52 0.99 -18.92
C VAL A 423 -18.22 1.52 -18.30
N ASN A 424 -17.10 0.88 -18.67
CA ASN A 424 -15.76 1.32 -18.29
C ASN A 424 -15.33 2.52 -19.15
N VAL A 425 -15.39 3.73 -18.59
CA VAL A 425 -14.91 4.95 -19.26
C VAL A 425 -13.38 4.99 -19.20
N GLY A 426 -12.73 4.60 -20.30
CA GLY A 426 -11.28 4.61 -20.49
C GLY A 426 -10.85 5.49 -21.68
N ALA A 427 -9.54 5.50 -21.97
CA ALA A 427 -8.95 6.29 -23.07
C ALA A 427 -9.48 5.92 -24.48
N GLU A 428 -10.15 4.79 -24.63
CA GLU A 428 -10.72 4.30 -25.90
C GLU A 428 -12.23 4.56 -26.05
N THR A 429 -12.84 5.31 -25.12
CA THR A 429 -14.28 5.60 -25.18
C THR A 429 -14.61 6.41 -26.46
N PRO A 430 -15.50 5.92 -27.35
CA PRO A 430 -15.83 6.63 -28.59
C PRO A 430 -16.38 8.04 -28.30
N ARG A 431 -15.89 9.05 -29.02
CA ARG A 431 -16.28 10.46 -28.82
C ARG A 431 -17.79 10.70 -28.86
N GLY A 432 -18.55 9.88 -29.60
CA GLY A 432 -20.01 9.94 -29.65
C GLY A 432 -20.68 9.62 -28.32
N VAL A 433 -20.13 8.64 -27.57
CA VAL A 433 -20.61 8.26 -26.23
C VAL A 433 -20.26 9.36 -25.22
N LEU A 434 -19.07 9.93 -25.32
CA LEU A 434 -18.64 11.06 -24.47
C LEU A 434 -19.51 12.31 -24.70
N ASN A 435 -19.84 12.63 -25.96
CA ASN A 435 -20.71 13.75 -26.30
C ASN A 435 -22.17 13.51 -25.89
N ALA A 436 -22.66 12.27 -25.98
CA ALA A 436 -23.98 11.90 -25.46
C ALA A 436 -24.06 12.08 -23.94
N LEU A 437 -23.02 11.67 -23.20
CA LEU A 437 -22.87 11.89 -21.76
C LEU A 437 -22.85 13.39 -21.41
N LEU A 438 -22.02 14.18 -22.08
CA LEU A 438 -21.87 15.62 -21.82
C LEU A 438 -23.11 16.44 -22.20
N SER A 439 -23.86 16.04 -23.23
CA SER A 439 -25.06 16.74 -23.71
C SER A 439 -26.27 16.63 -22.77
N ARG A 440 -26.27 15.68 -21.83
CA ARG A 440 -27.36 15.44 -20.88
C ARG A 440 -27.12 16.05 -19.50
N PHE A 441 -25.93 16.60 -19.25
CA PHE A 441 -25.73 17.49 -18.12
C PHE A 441 -26.43 18.84 -18.42
N PRO A 442 -27.14 19.43 -17.45
CA PRO A 442 -27.72 20.76 -17.63
C PRO A 442 -26.58 21.74 -17.90
N LYS A 443 -26.65 22.44 -19.05
CA LYS A 443 -25.66 23.47 -19.39
C LYS A 443 -25.78 24.59 -18.37
N THR A 444 -24.67 24.96 -17.75
CA THR A 444 -24.56 26.12 -16.87
C THR A 444 -24.61 27.40 -17.70
N GLU A 445 -25.81 27.82 -18.09
CA GLU A 445 -26.07 29.20 -18.51
C GLU A 445 -27.32 29.71 -17.79
N GLU A 446 -27.22 30.95 -17.31
CA GLU A 446 -28.21 31.74 -16.57
C GLU A 446 -28.26 31.56 -15.04
N VAL A 447 -27.19 32.00 -14.37
CA VAL A 447 -27.33 32.79 -13.14
C VAL A 447 -26.74 34.18 -13.41
N LYS A 448 -27.58 35.12 -13.85
CA LYS A 448 -27.38 36.55 -13.62
C LYS A 448 -28.22 36.90 -12.38
N GLY A 449 -27.57 37.49 -11.39
CA GLY A 449 -28.17 37.89 -10.11
C GLY A 449 -27.18 37.69 -9.00
#